data_AF-A0A2M6ZFG0-F1
#
_entry.id   AF-A0A2M6ZFG0-F1
#
_cell.length_a   1.000
_cell.length_b   1.000
_cell.length_c   1.000
_cell.angle_alpha   90.00
_cell.angle_beta   90.00
_cell.angle_gamma   90.00
#
_symmetry.space_group_name_H-M   'P 1'
#
loop_
_entity.id
_entity.type
_entity.pdbx_description
1 polymer ?
#
loop_
_entity_poly.entity_id
_entity_poly.type
_entity_poly.pdbx_seq_one_letter_code
_entity_poly.pdbx_strand_id
1 'polypeptide(L)'
;MIKKVLVTTIVSLIFCVNIYAGETLTAQQKEAQEWVEKAESIDTPELKIEYYTRAIELNPECVNVYVNRGLAYDMLGQHQKAIDDCTKTI
;
A
#
# COMPACT_ATOMS: atom_id res chain seq x y z
N MET A 1 -32.08 28.66 -16.81
CA MET A 1 -30.61 28.88 -16.85
C MET A 1 -29.90 28.34 -15.62
N ILE A 2 -30.35 28.64 -14.39
CA ILE A 2 -29.69 28.26 -13.12
C ILE A 2 -29.37 26.75 -13.01
N LYS A 3 -30.29 25.86 -13.38
CA LYS A 3 -30.06 24.40 -13.34
C LYS A 3 -28.92 23.92 -14.24
N LYS A 4 -28.68 24.56 -15.39
CA LYS A 4 -27.60 24.15 -16.32
C LYS A 4 -26.21 24.58 -15.82
N VAL A 5 -26.11 25.77 -15.21
CA VAL A 5 -24.86 26.29 -14.62
C VAL A 5 -24.45 25.52 -13.36
N LEU A 6 -25.45 25.10 -12.55
CA LEU A 6 -25.21 24.29 -11.36
C LEU A 6 -24.67 22.89 -11.70
N VAL A 7 -25.19 22.26 -12.76
CA VAL A 7 -24.73 20.92 -13.18
C VAL A 7 -23.29 20.95 -13.70
N THR A 8 -22.92 21.94 -14.53
CA THR A 8 -21.54 22.03 -15.05
C THR A 8 -20.50 22.33 -13.99
N THR A 9 -20.83 23.16 -13.00
CA THR A 9 -19.89 23.47 -11.89
C THR A 9 -19.67 22.27 -10.98
N ILE A 10 -20.72 21.51 -10.66
CA ILE A 10 -20.61 20.27 -9.88
C ILE A 10 -19.76 19.22 -10.60
N VAL A 11 -19.97 19.03 -11.91
CA VAL A 11 -19.18 18.07 -12.71
C VAL A 11 -17.70 18.44 -12.75
N SER A 12 -17.37 19.73 -12.91
CA SER A 12 -15.99 20.20 -12.89
C SER A 12 -15.31 19.98 -11.54
N LEU A 13 -16.03 20.21 -10.44
CA LEU A 13 -15.52 19.97 -9.09
C LEU A 13 -15.26 18.49 -8.83
N ILE A 14 -16.19 17.61 -9.23
CA ILE A 14 -16.02 16.15 -9.12
C ILE A 14 -14.79 15.70 -9.91
N PHE A 15 -14.59 16.21 -11.13
CA PHE A 15 -13.44 15.88 -11.95
C PHE A 15 -12.11 16.31 -11.29
N CYS A 16 -12.05 17.52 -10.74
CA CYS A 16 -10.87 18.00 -10.01
C CYS A 16 -10.58 17.17 -8.75
N VAL A 17 -11.60 16.81 -7.98
CA VAL A 17 -11.44 15.95 -6.78
C VAL A 17 -10.90 14.58 -7.16
N ASN A 18 -11.38 13.98 -8.25
CA ASN A 18 -10.89 12.69 -8.72
C ASN A 18 -9.44 12.76 -9.22
N ILE A 19 -9.04 13.82 -9.93
CA ILE A 19 -7.64 14.02 -10.34
C ILE A 19 -6.74 14.13 -9.12
N TYR A 20 -7.11 14.97 -8.15
CA TYR A 20 -6.32 15.18 -6.95
C TYR A 20 -6.17 13.89 -6.12
N ALA A 21 -7.27 13.14 -5.95
CA ALA A 21 -7.24 11.84 -5.28
C ALA A 21 -6.34 10.84 -6.01
N GLY A 22 -6.39 10.81 -7.36
CA GLY A 22 -5.52 9.96 -8.18
C GLY A 22 -4.03 10.26 -7.98
N GLU A 23 -3.63 11.54 -7.99
CA GLU A 23 -2.25 11.94 -7.73
C GLU A 23 -1.77 11.48 -6.35
N THR A 24 -2.59 11.66 -5.31
CA THR A 24 -2.23 11.21 -3.94
C THR A 24 -2.10 9.70 -3.83
N LEU A 25 -2.98 8.93 -4.49
CA LEU A 25 -2.90 7.47 -4.52
C LEU A 25 -1.61 7.00 -5.22
N THR A 26 -1.24 7.63 -6.33
CA THR A 26 0.02 7.30 -7.03
C THR A 26 1.26 7.65 -6.21
N ALA A 27 1.22 8.72 -5.41
CA ALA A 27 2.31 9.10 -4.52
C ALA A 27 2.48 8.07 -3.38
N GLN A 28 1.38 7.65 -2.74
CA GLN A 28 1.39 6.61 -1.71
C GLN A 28 1.87 5.26 -2.25
N GLN A 29 1.47 4.88 -3.47
CA GLN A 29 1.93 3.66 -4.11
C GLN A 29 3.43 3.67 -4.39
N LYS A 30 3.97 4.80 -4.86
CA LYS A 30 5.42 4.96 -5.06
C LYS A 30 6.18 4.86 -3.75
N GLU A 31 5.70 5.55 -2.71
CA GLU A 31 6.33 5.48 -1.39
C GLU A 31 6.30 4.05 -0.83
N ALA A 32 5.18 3.33 -0.99
CA ALA A 32 5.09 1.93 -0.61
C ALA A 32 6.12 1.06 -1.35
N GLN A 33 6.33 1.30 -2.65
CA GLN A 33 7.33 0.58 -3.46
C GLN A 33 8.76 0.88 -2.98
N GLU A 34 9.07 2.11 -2.63
CA GLU A 34 10.39 2.46 -2.06
C GLU A 34 10.68 1.69 -0.77
N TRP A 35 9.68 1.50 0.10
CA TRP A 35 9.82 0.67 1.30
C TRP A 35 10.05 -0.81 0.96
N VAL A 36 9.41 -1.33 -0.09
CA VAL A 36 9.64 -2.69 -0.59
C VAL A 36 11.06 -2.86 -1.13
N GLU A 37 11.55 -1.92 -1.94
CA GLU A 37 12.92 -1.95 -2.47
C GLU A 37 13.96 -1.90 -1.34
N LYS A 38 13.74 -1.05 -0.32
CA LYS A 38 14.57 -1.02 0.88
C LYS A 38 14.58 -2.38 1.57
N ALA A 39 13.43 -3.03 1.75
CA ALA A 39 13.34 -4.36 2.37
C ALA A 39 14.12 -5.43 1.59
N GLU A 40 14.07 -5.40 0.26
CA GLU A 40 14.81 -6.35 -0.60
C GLU A 40 16.33 -6.14 -0.54
N SER A 41 16.79 -4.91 -0.27
CA SER A 41 18.21 -4.59 -0.13
C SER A 41 18.83 -4.99 1.21
N ILE A 42 18.00 -5.25 2.23
CA ILE A 42 18.43 -5.63 3.56
C ILE A 42 18.51 -7.16 3.67
N ASP A 43 19.41 -7.67 4.52
CA ASP A 43 19.51 -9.11 4.79
C ASP A 43 18.79 -9.51 6.09
N THR A 44 18.74 -8.60 7.08
CA THR A 44 18.16 -8.87 8.39
C THR A 44 16.63 -8.96 8.35
N PRO A 45 16.05 -10.08 8.82
CA PRO A 45 14.61 -10.30 8.74
C PRO A 45 13.79 -9.33 9.63
N GLU A 46 14.35 -8.84 10.74
CA GLU A 46 13.66 -7.88 11.62
C GLU A 46 13.37 -6.55 10.91
N LEU A 47 14.36 -6.01 10.20
CA LEU A 47 14.21 -4.77 9.43
C LEU A 47 13.32 -4.99 8.19
N LYS A 48 13.39 -6.17 7.56
CA LYS A 48 12.46 -6.52 6.48
C LYS A 48 11.01 -6.44 6.95
N ILE A 49 10.71 -6.97 8.14
CA ILE A 49 9.37 -6.92 8.71
C ILE A 49 8.91 -5.47 8.92
N GLU A 50 9.78 -4.61 9.44
CA GLU A 50 9.46 -3.19 9.65
C GLU A 50 9.14 -2.48 8.33
N TYR A 51 10.00 -2.63 7.31
CA TYR A 51 9.80 -1.98 6.02
C TYR A 51 8.58 -2.51 5.27
N TYR A 52 8.33 -3.82 5.28
CA TYR A 52 7.11 -4.37 4.71
C TYR A 52 5.86 -3.91 5.47
N THR A 53 5.95 -3.68 6.77
CA THR A 53 4.84 -3.11 7.54
C THR A 53 4.54 -1.67 7.10
N ARG A 54 5.56 -0.84 6.87
CA ARG A 54 5.36 0.52 6.31
C ARG A 54 4.77 0.50 4.91
N ALA A 55 5.23 -0.41 4.06
CA ALA A 55 4.66 -0.58 2.72
C ALA A 55 3.17 -0.97 2.77
N ILE A 56 2.77 -1.85 3.70
CA ILE A 56 1.37 -2.25 3.92
C ILE A 56 0.51 -1.10 4.45
N GLU A 57 1.04 -0.26 5.35
CA GLU A 57 0.33 0.91 5.87
C GLU A 57 -0.02 1.91 4.76
N LEU A 58 0.84 2.02 3.75
CA LEU A 58 0.66 2.91 2.60
C LEU A 58 -0.17 2.27 1.47
N ASN A 59 0.03 0.98 1.23
CA ASN A 59 -0.72 0.22 0.23
C ASN A 59 -1.06 -1.20 0.73
N PRO A 60 -2.23 -1.37 1.37
CA PRO A 60 -2.63 -2.64 1.95
C PRO A 60 -3.03 -3.70 0.92
N GLU A 61 -3.16 -3.35 -0.37
CA GLU A 61 -3.56 -4.27 -1.44
C GLU A 61 -2.37 -5.05 -2.04
N CYS A 62 -1.16 -4.78 -1.56
CA CYS A 62 0.08 -5.33 -2.12
C CYS A 62 0.33 -6.77 -1.60
N VAL A 63 -0.28 -7.76 -2.26
CA VAL A 63 -0.25 -9.19 -1.85
C VAL A 63 1.17 -9.73 -1.65
N ASN A 64 2.11 -9.39 -2.55
CA ASN A 64 3.51 -9.81 -2.47
C ASN A 64 4.19 -9.36 -1.17
N VAL A 65 3.80 -8.22 -0.60
CA VAL A 65 4.39 -7.68 0.62
C VAL A 65 4.04 -8.53 1.83
N TYR A 66 2.81 -9.04 1.92
CA TYR A 66 2.41 -9.95 2.99
C TYR A 66 3.16 -11.28 2.91
N VAL A 67 3.34 -11.82 1.70
CA VAL A 67 4.13 -13.04 1.49
C VAL A 67 5.57 -12.83 1.94
N ASN A 68 6.22 -11.75 1.49
CA ASN A 68 7.61 -11.47 1.83
C ASN A 68 7.79 -11.18 3.33
N ARG A 69 6.83 -10.50 3.97
CA ARG A 69 6.83 -10.31 5.43
C ARG A 69 6.62 -11.63 6.18
N GLY A 70 5.75 -12.50 5.68
CA GLY A 70 5.56 -13.85 6.21
C GLY A 70 6.84 -14.68 6.16
N LEU A 71 7.58 -14.63 5.05
CA LEU A 71 8.89 -15.28 4.93
C LEU A 71 9.90 -14.72 5.94
N ALA A 72 9.94 -13.40 6.13
CA ALA A 72 10.81 -12.80 7.14
C ALA A 72 10.43 -13.22 8.57
N TYR A 73 9.14 -13.38 8.88
CA TYR A 73 8.70 -13.97 10.15
C TYR A 73 9.11 -15.44 10.29
N ASP A 74 9.04 -16.22 9.23
CA ASP A 74 9.44 -17.63 9.22
C ASP A 74 10.95 -17.79 9.50
N MET A 75 11.78 -16.92 8.90
CA MET A 75 13.22 -16.87 9.18
C MET A 75 13.55 -16.59 10.65
N LEU A 76 12.65 -15.90 11.36
CA LEU A 76 12.77 -15.63 12.81
C LEU A 76 12.12 -16.70 13.70
N GLY A 77 11.61 -17.79 13.12
CA GLY A 77 10.86 -18.82 13.84
C GLY A 77 9.47 -18.37 14.30
N GLN A 78 8.98 -17.22 13.83
CA GLN A 78 7.66 -16.67 14.19
C GLN A 78 6.56 -17.23 13.26
N HIS A 79 6.49 -18.56 13.18
CA HIS A 79 5.64 -19.27 12.21
C HIS A 79 4.15 -18.89 12.28
N GLN A 80 3.62 -18.61 13.47
CA GLN A 80 2.22 -18.18 13.62
C GLN A 80 1.95 -16.87 12.87
N LYS A 81 2.87 -15.89 13.00
CA LYS A 81 2.72 -14.61 12.29
C LYS A 81 2.87 -14.77 10.79
N ALA A 82 3.73 -15.69 10.34
CA ALA A 82 3.86 -16.02 8.93
C ALA A 82 2.55 -16.61 8.37
N ILE A 83 1.91 -17.52 9.11
CA ILE A 83 0.60 -18.10 8.74
C ILE A 83 -0.48 -17.00 8.70
N ASP A 84 -0.51 -16.11 9.68
CA ASP A 84 -1.47 -15.01 9.73
C ASP A 84 -1.33 -14.09 8.51
N ASP A 85 -0.10 -13.77 8.11
CA ASP A 85 0.16 -12.95 6.92
C ASP A 85 -0.17 -13.69 5.61
N CYS A 86 0.15 -14.98 5.50
CA CYS A 86 -0.27 -15.79 4.34
C CYS A 86 -1.80 -15.89 4.24
N THR A 87 -2.52 -15.95 5.36
CA THR A 87 -3.99 -16.02 5.35
C THR A 87 -4.63 -14.74 4.83
N LYS A 88 -4.00 -13.57 5.00
CA LYS A 88 -4.48 -12.30 4.44
C LYS A 88 -4.40 -12.23 2.91
N THR A 89 -3.72 -13.17 2.27
CA THR A 89 -3.51 -13.19 0.82
C THR A 89 -4.49 -14.10 0.05
N ILE A 90 -5.38 -14.79 0.76
CA ILE A 90 -6.42 -15.70 0.22
C ILE A 90 -7.79 -15.03 0.37
#